data_AF-A0A3C1NBD9-F1
#
_entry.id   AF-A0A3C1NBD9-F1
#
_cell.length_a   1.000
_cell.length_b   1.000
_cell.length_c   1.000
_cell.angle_alpha   90.00
_cell.angle_beta   90.00
_cell.angle_gamma   90.00
#
_symmetry.space_group_name_H-M   'P 1'
#
loop_
_entity.id
_entity.type
_entity.pdbx_description
1 polymer ?
#
loop_
_entity_poly.entity_id
_entity_poly.type
_entity_poly.pdbx_seq_one_letter_code
_entity_poly.pdbx_strand_id
1 'polypeptide(L)'
;MSYVEDAVAGIEQDTKRAVAVYYAIRDGILYDPYSADISVAGLKATTVLKERRGWCVSKAILLAACCRALGIPARLGYADVLNHLSTEKMRQRMKTNVFYWHGYT
;
A
#
# COMPACT_ATOMS: atom_id res chain seq x y z
N MET A 1 -14.70 9.94 12.23
CA MET A 1 -14.10 10.54 11.03
C MET A 1 -13.50 9.43 10.20
N SER A 2 -13.61 9.51 8.87
CA SER A 2 -13.03 8.49 8.01
C SER A 2 -11.50 8.63 8.01
N TYR A 3 -10.77 7.51 7.89
CA TYR A 3 -9.29 7.49 7.87
C TYR A 3 -8.67 8.53 6.92
N VAL A 4 -9.37 8.83 5.82
CA VAL A 4 -8.92 9.75 4.80
C VAL A 4 -9.18 11.21 5.16
N GLU A 5 -10.30 11.52 5.84
CA GLU A 5 -10.58 12.87 6.36
C GLU A 5 -9.50 13.32 7.34
N ASP A 6 -9.11 12.44 8.26
CA ASP A 6 -8.07 12.73 9.25
C ASP A 6 -6.71 12.99 8.57
N ALA A 7 -6.40 12.21 7.52
CA ALA A 7 -5.13 12.32 6.80
C ALA A 7 -4.99 13.60 5.97
N VAL A 8 -6.10 14.27 5.61
CA VAL A 8 -6.08 15.43 4.70
C VAL A 8 -6.65 16.71 5.32
N ALA A 9 -6.89 16.71 6.63
CA ALA A 9 -7.46 17.85 7.34
C ALA A 9 -6.68 19.15 7.04
N GLY A 10 -7.38 20.17 6.54
CA GLY A 10 -6.79 21.46 6.19
C GLY A 10 -5.97 21.49 4.89
N ILE A 11 -6.02 20.44 4.06
CA ILE A 11 -5.30 20.38 2.79
C ILE A 11 -6.28 20.50 1.62
N GLU A 12 -6.17 21.57 0.83
CA GLU A 12 -7.07 21.84 -0.29
C GLU A 12 -6.58 21.26 -1.63
N GLN A 13 -5.27 21.22 -1.84
CA GLN A 13 -4.69 20.79 -3.13
C GLN A 13 -4.62 19.26 -3.24
N ASP A 14 -5.22 18.69 -4.28
CA ASP A 14 -5.28 17.23 -4.49
C ASP A 14 -3.93 16.53 -4.47
N THR A 15 -2.89 17.11 -5.07
CA THR A 15 -1.54 16.53 -5.01
C THR A 15 -1.02 16.45 -3.57
N LYS A 16 -1.25 17.47 -2.75
CA LYS A 16 -0.87 17.48 -1.33
C LYS A 16 -1.70 16.49 -0.53
N ARG A 17 -3.00 16.36 -0.84
CA ARG A 17 -3.90 15.37 -0.21
C ARG A 17 -3.42 13.94 -0.49
N ALA A 18 -3.08 13.63 -1.75
CA ALA A 18 -2.54 12.32 -2.13
C ALA A 18 -1.20 12.02 -1.41
N VAL A 19 -0.30 13.01 -1.33
CA VAL A 19 0.97 12.88 -0.60
C VAL A 19 0.74 12.65 0.91
N ALA A 20 -0.21 13.36 1.52
CA ALA A 20 -0.53 13.18 2.93
C ALA A 20 -1.10 11.78 3.22
N VAL A 21 -1.99 11.28 2.35
CA VAL A 21 -2.51 9.90 2.42
C VAL A 21 -1.37 8.89 2.25
N TYR A 22 -0.45 9.11 1.30
CA TYR A 22 0.72 8.24 1.13
C TYR A 22 1.53 8.14 2.42
N TYR A 23 1.85 9.26 3.07
CA TYR A 23 2.60 9.24 4.34
C TYR A 23 1.82 8.56 5.46
N ALA A 24 0.51 8.83 5.58
CA ALA A 24 -0.35 8.18 6.56
C ALA A 24 -0.38 6.64 6.40
N ILE A 25 -0.36 6.13 5.17
CA ILE A 25 -0.33 4.69 4.89
C ILE A 25 1.07 4.12 5.08
N ARG A 26 2.11 4.82 4.59
CA ARG A 26 3.50 4.39 4.70
C ARG A 26 3.88 4.17 6.17
N ASP A 27 3.53 5.14 7.01
CA ASP A 27 3.96 5.21 8.41
C ASP A 27 2.96 4.53 9.36
N GLY A 28 1.65 4.55 9.02
CA GLY A 28 0.59 4.02 9.86
C GLY A 28 0.18 2.57 9.61
N ILE A 29 0.69 1.93 8.54
CA ILE A 29 0.43 0.52 8.23
C ILE A 29 1.76 -0.24 8.27
N LEU A 30 1.87 -1.28 9.10
CA LEU A 30 3.08 -2.08 9.20
C LEU A 30 3.36 -2.80 7.87
N TYR A 31 4.61 -2.76 7.40
CA TYR A 31 5.03 -3.54 6.24
C TYR A 31 5.42 -4.97 6.66
N ASP A 32 4.65 -5.96 6.22
CA ASP A 32 4.89 -7.38 6.47
C ASP A 32 4.71 -8.21 5.17
N PRO A 33 5.81 -8.50 4.44
CA PRO A 33 5.76 -9.27 3.20
C PRO A 33 5.44 -10.76 3.41
N TYR A 34 5.44 -11.27 4.65
CA TYR A 34 5.17 -12.67 4.95
C TYR A 34 3.68 -12.97 5.17
N SER A 35 2.88 -11.91 5.25
CA SER A 35 1.43 -11.94 5.53
C SER A 35 0.54 -11.90 4.29
N ALA A 36 1.10 -12.14 3.11
CA ALA A 36 0.39 -12.01 1.85
C ALA A 36 -0.83 -12.95 1.78
N ASP A 37 -2.03 -12.37 1.86
CA ASP A 37 -3.30 -12.97 1.48
C ASP A 37 -3.78 -12.32 0.18
N ILE A 38 -3.90 -13.13 -0.87
CA ILE A 38 -4.34 -12.71 -2.21
C ILE A 38 -5.82 -12.95 -2.45
N SER A 39 -6.57 -13.37 -1.43
CA SER A 39 -8.02 -13.48 -1.51
C SER A 39 -8.68 -12.11 -1.71
N VAL A 40 -9.91 -12.10 -2.25
CA VAL A 40 -10.69 -10.86 -2.41
C VAL A 40 -10.88 -10.15 -1.06
N ALA A 41 -11.02 -10.92 0.03
CA ALA A 41 -11.15 -10.38 1.38
C ALA A 41 -9.83 -9.75 1.87
N GLY A 42 -8.70 -10.44 1.69
CA GLY A 42 -7.37 -9.95 2.08
C GLY A 42 -6.93 -8.70 1.30
N LEU A 43 -7.30 -8.62 0.02
CA LEU A 43 -6.98 -7.49 -0.86
C LEU A 43 -7.94 -6.30 -0.70
N LYS A 44 -8.95 -6.36 0.16
CA LYS A 44 -9.87 -5.24 0.36
C LYS A 44 -9.22 -4.13 1.19
N ALA A 45 -9.31 -2.88 0.74
CA ALA A 45 -8.73 -1.72 1.47
C ALA A 45 -9.20 -1.62 2.94
N THR A 46 -10.47 -1.97 3.22
CA THR A 46 -11.00 -2.00 4.59
C THR A 46 -10.32 -3.05 5.46
N THR A 47 -9.92 -4.18 4.90
CA THR A 47 -9.17 -5.23 5.62
C THR A 47 -7.80 -4.71 6.00
N VAL A 48 -7.08 -4.06 5.09
CA VAL A 48 -5.78 -3.44 5.35
C VAL A 48 -5.87 -2.39 6.46
N LEU A 49 -6.90 -1.54 6.44
CA LEU A 49 -7.15 -0.55 7.49
C LEU A 49 -7.46 -1.18 8.85
N LYS A 50 -8.20 -2.28 8.86
CA LYS A 50 -8.54 -3.02 10.09
C LYS A 50 -7.31 -3.70 10.69
N GLU A 51 -6.51 -4.36 9.85
CA GLU A 51 -5.35 -5.13 10.29
C GLU A 51 -4.14 -4.26 10.62
N ARG A 52 -4.07 -3.04 10.06
CA ARG A 52 -2.93 -2.12 10.19
C ARG A 52 -1.60 -2.77 9.78
N ARG A 53 -1.68 -3.75 8.88
CA ARG A 53 -0.56 -4.52 8.35
C ARG A 53 -0.79 -4.80 6.87
N GLY A 54 0.28 -4.84 6.09
CA GLY A 54 0.19 -5.20 4.68
C GLY A 54 1.55 -5.26 3.99
N TRP A 55 1.51 -5.52 2.70
CA TRP A 55 2.66 -5.62 1.81
C TRP A 55 2.45 -4.70 0.61
N CYS A 56 3.37 -4.67 -0.36
CA CYS A 56 3.34 -3.68 -1.45
C CYS A 56 1.98 -3.62 -2.16
N VAL A 57 1.39 -4.76 -2.50
CA VAL A 57 0.10 -4.83 -3.19
C VAL A 57 -1.05 -4.31 -2.31
N SER A 58 -1.17 -4.76 -1.06
CA SER A 58 -2.29 -4.36 -0.21
C SER A 58 -2.20 -2.88 0.21
N LYS A 59 -0.98 -2.35 0.41
CA LYS A 59 -0.74 -0.92 0.62
C LYS A 59 -1.08 -0.08 -0.62
N ALA A 60 -0.72 -0.56 -1.82
CA ALA A 60 -1.09 0.10 -3.07
C ALA A 60 -2.61 0.16 -3.25
N ILE A 61 -3.33 -0.93 -2.92
CA ILE A 61 -4.80 -0.98 -2.96
C ILE A 61 -5.41 0.04 -1.99
N LEU A 62 -4.89 0.11 -0.76
CA LEU A 62 -5.36 1.09 0.21
C LEU A 62 -5.16 2.52 -0.30
N LEU A 63 -3.97 2.83 -0.83
CA LEU A 63 -3.67 4.16 -1.38
C LEU A 63 -4.62 4.51 -2.53
N ALA A 64 -4.84 3.60 -3.48
CA ALA A 64 -5.74 3.83 -4.61
C ALA A 64 -7.18 4.06 -4.14
N ALA A 65 -7.65 3.28 -3.15
CA ALA A 65 -8.98 3.44 -2.58
C ALA A 65 -9.15 4.78 -1.88
N CYS A 66 -8.16 5.21 -1.08
CA CYS A 66 -8.18 6.50 -0.40
C CYS A 66 -8.15 7.67 -1.39
N CYS A 67 -7.29 7.64 -2.41
CA CYS A 67 -7.28 8.67 -3.46
C CYS A 67 -8.64 8.78 -4.17
N ARG A 68 -9.24 7.65 -4.56
CA ARG A 68 -10.56 7.62 -5.21
C ARG A 68 -11.67 8.15 -4.30
N ALA A 69 -11.62 7.87 -3.00
CA ALA A 69 -12.56 8.42 -2.03
C ALA A 69 -12.49 9.96 -1.91
N LEU A 70 -11.33 10.55 -2.27
CA LEU A 70 -11.14 12.01 -2.32
C LEU A 70 -11.48 12.64 -3.67
N GLY A 71 -11.92 11.85 -4.65
CA GLY A 71 -12.14 12.28 -6.03
C GLY A 71 -10.87 12.33 -6.89
N ILE A 72 -9.73 11.86 -6.38
CA ILE A 72 -8.44 11.86 -7.09
C ILE A 72 -8.34 10.59 -7.97
N PRO A 73 -8.17 10.71 -9.29
CA PRO A 73 -7.99 9.55 -10.16
C PRO A 73 -6.73 8.76 -9.78
N ALA A 74 -6.90 7.47 -9.46
CA ALA A 74 -5.80 6.59 -9.10
C ALA A 74 -5.98 5.18 -9.69
N ARG A 75 -4.89 4.51 -10.04
CA ARG A 75 -4.85 3.15 -10.61
C ARG A 75 -3.74 2.34 -9.93
N LEU A 76 -3.90 1.02 -9.91
CA LEU A 76 -2.84 0.14 -9.46
C LEU A 76 -1.80 0.00 -10.56
N GLY A 77 -0.53 0.11 -10.18
CA GLY A 77 0.62 -0.23 -10.99
C GLY A 77 1.32 -1.47 -10.44
N TYR A 78 1.94 -2.23 -11.34
CA TYR A 78 2.75 -3.39 -11.00
C TYR A 78 4.04 -3.38 -11.79
N ALA A 79 5.15 -3.69 -11.12
CA ALA A 79 6.46 -3.80 -11.75
C ALA A 79 7.26 -4.94 -11.12
N ASP A 80 8.20 -5.49 -11.87
CA ASP A 80 9.20 -6.41 -11.32
C ASP A 80 10.37 -5.59 -10.77
N VAL A 81 10.70 -5.82 -9.50
CA VAL A 81 11.73 -5.03 -8.82
C VAL A 81 12.90 -5.93 -8.42
N LEU A 82 14.11 -5.55 -8.81
CA LEU A 82 15.33 -6.16 -8.30
C LEU A 82 15.60 -5.64 -6.88
N ASN A 83 15.45 -6.49 -5.86
CA ASN A 83 15.57 -6.06 -4.48
C ASN A 83 16.96 -6.34 -3.90
N HIS A 84 17.81 -5.31 -3.96
CA HIS A 84 19.16 -5.30 -3.38
C HIS A 84 19.19 -5.27 -1.85
N LEU A 85 18.07 -4.90 -1.20
CA LEU A 85 17.94 -4.75 0.25
C LEU A 85 17.17 -5.91 0.91
N SER A 86 16.88 -6.98 0.17
CA SER A 86 16.21 -8.15 0.71
C SER A 86 17.06 -8.80 1.81
N THR A 87 16.43 -9.38 2.84
CA THR A 87 17.14 -10.20 3.82
C THR A 87 17.42 -11.59 3.24
N GLU A 88 18.41 -12.30 3.79
CA GLU A 88 18.70 -13.68 3.37
C GLU A 88 17.47 -14.60 3.56
N LYS A 89 16.80 -14.51 4.70
CA LYS A 89 15.53 -15.23 4.97
C LYS A 89 14.48 -15.00 3.88
N MET A 90 14.35 -13.75 3.42
CA MET A 90 13.39 -13.41 2.37
C MET A 90 13.82 -13.98 1.00
N ARG A 91 15.11 -13.90 0.66
CA ARG A 91 15.64 -14.52 -0.57
C ARG A 91 15.49 -16.04 -0.58
N GLN A 92 15.73 -16.71 0.54
CA GLN A 92 15.55 -18.16 0.64
C GLN A 92 14.08 -18.56 0.42
N ARG A 93 13.13 -17.77 0.92
CA ARG A 93 11.70 -18.01 0.69
C ARG A 93 11.28 -17.73 -0.76
N MET A 94 11.74 -16.62 -1.32
CA MET A 94 11.39 -16.20 -2.68
C MET A 94 12.14 -16.99 -3.77
N LYS A 95 13.27 -17.62 -3.43
CA LYS A 95 14.21 -18.30 -4.34
C LYS A 95 14.79 -17.41 -5.44
N THR A 96 14.61 -16.09 -5.33
CA THR A 96 15.08 -15.07 -6.25
C THR A 96 15.28 -13.75 -5.51
N ASN A 97 16.05 -12.83 -6.09
CA ASN A 97 16.13 -11.42 -5.69
C ASN A 97 15.19 -10.52 -6.51
N VAL A 98 14.43 -11.08 -7.45
CA VAL A 98 13.39 -10.38 -8.23
C VAL A 98 12.04 -10.49 -7.50
N PHE A 99 11.43 -9.35 -7.22
CA PHE A 99 10.14 -9.23 -6.56
C PHE A 99 9.11 -8.98 -7.65
N TYR A 100 8.53 -10.08 -8.15
CA TYR A 100 7.53 -10.03 -9.21
C TYR A 100 6.24 -9.36 -8.72
N TRP A 101 5.61 -8.60 -9.61
CA TRP A 101 4.31 -7.96 -9.34
C TRP A 101 4.32 -7.04 -8.11
N HIS A 102 5.39 -6.27 -7.92
CA HIS A 102 5.46 -5.27 -6.88
C HIS A 102 4.37 -4.21 -7.11
N GLY A 103 3.41 -4.12 -6.18
CA GLY A 103 2.32 -3.15 -6.25
C GLY A 103 2.76 -1.75 -5.87
N TYR A 104 2.40 -0.78 -6.69
CA TYR A 104 2.48 0.65 -6.41
C TYR A 104 1.21 1.36 -6.93
N THR A 105 1.04 2.62 -6.56
CA THR A 105 -0.12 3.44 -6.96
C THR A 105 0.35 4.88 -7.15
#